data_AF-A0A444S992-F1
#
_entry.id   AF-A0A444S992-F1
#
_cell.length_a   1.000
_cell.length_b   1.000
_cell.length_c   1.000
_cell.angle_alpha   90.00
_cell.angle_beta   90.00
_cell.angle_gamma   90.00
#
_symmetry.space_group_name_H-M   'P 1'
#
loop_
_entity.id
_entity.type
_entity.pdbx_description
1 polymer ?
#
loop_
_entity_poly.entity_id
_entity_poly.type
_entity_poly.pdbx_seq_one_letter_code
_entity_poly.pdbx_strand_id
1 'polypeptide(L)'
;MKSKLADITQESVSTQSRSVFESLKTFSPYLNAERVSIFLSMPSGEVQTDAIRYWAKTALLRSGQPHAVQLYGLALSEQFVSPESGGPVPVGQYDKNLHGLVLGDGEIKTSSDSPDTSALHRR
;
A
#
# COMPACT_ATOMS: atom_id res chain seq x y z
N MET A 1 -14.45 6.16 11.66
CA MET A 1 -13.01 6.13 11.32
C MET A 1 -12.20 7.11 12.16
N LYS A 2 -12.51 8.42 12.16
CA LYS A 2 -11.77 9.43 12.94
C LYS A 2 -11.62 9.10 14.43
N SER A 3 -12.67 8.60 15.08
CA SER A 3 -12.62 8.18 16.48
C SER A 3 -11.69 6.99 16.72
N LYS A 4 -11.70 5.98 15.83
CA LYS A 4 -10.79 4.81 15.92
C LYS A 4 -9.31 5.21 15.80
N LEU A 5 -9.02 6.26 15.06
CA LEU A 5 -7.66 6.76 14.84
C LEU A 5 -7.18 7.72 15.93
N ALA A 6 -8.10 8.31 16.71
CA ALA A 6 -7.77 9.30 17.73
C ALA A 6 -7.00 8.67 18.91
N ASP A 7 -7.25 7.39 19.19
CA ASP A 7 -6.66 6.67 20.32
C ASP A 7 -5.37 5.91 19.93
N ILE A 8 -4.96 5.94 18.65
CA ILE A 8 -3.75 5.24 18.21
C ILE A 8 -2.52 6.02 18.65
N THR A 9 -1.68 5.37 19.45
CA THR A 9 -0.43 5.96 19.92
C THR A 9 0.58 6.11 18.78
N GLN A 10 1.46 7.10 18.87
CA GLN A 10 2.56 7.28 17.91
C GLN A 10 3.50 6.06 17.85
N GLU A 11 3.64 5.33 18.96
CA GLU A 11 4.40 4.08 19.01
C GLU A 11 3.75 2.98 18.16
N SER A 12 2.42 2.84 18.24
CA SER A 12 1.67 1.91 17.39
C SER A 12 1.81 2.29 15.92
N VAL A 13 1.63 3.57 15.58
CA VAL A 13 1.84 4.07 14.20
C VAL A 13 3.24 3.74 13.70
N SER A 14 4.27 3.97 14.51
CA SER A 14 5.67 3.71 14.14
C SER A 14 5.94 2.22 13.94
N THR A 15 5.38 1.37 14.81
CA THR A 15 5.50 -0.09 14.73
C THR A 15 4.82 -0.61 13.46
N GLN A 16 3.58 -0.19 13.21
CA GLN A 16 2.83 -0.58 12.02
C GLN A 16 3.50 -0.08 10.74
N SER A 17 4.01 1.15 10.73
CA SER A 17 4.73 1.72 9.59
C SER A 17 6.00 0.93 9.26
N ARG A 18 6.69 0.44 10.30
CA ARG A 18 7.84 -0.44 10.12
C ARG A 18 7.43 -1.78 9.49
N SER A 19 6.37 -2.42 9.98
CA SER A 19 5.87 -3.67 9.39
C SER A 19 5.50 -3.50 7.92
N VAL A 20 4.77 -2.43 7.58
CA VAL A 20 4.45 -2.08 6.18
C VAL A 20 5.74 -1.97 5.33
N PHE A 21 6.73 -1.24 5.83
CA PHE A 21 7.99 -1.05 5.12
C PHE A 21 8.77 -2.37 4.93
N GLU A 22 8.80 -3.23 5.95
CA GLU A 22 9.43 -4.55 5.85
C GLU A 22 8.76 -5.44 4.80
N SER A 23 7.42 -5.45 4.74
CA SER A 23 6.67 -6.17 3.70
C SER A 23 6.96 -5.64 2.30
N LEU A 24 7.09 -4.32 2.13
CA LEU A 24 7.43 -3.73 0.83
C LEU A 24 8.79 -4.21 0.31
N LYS A 25 9.78 -4.45 1.17
CA LYS A 25 11.13 -4.91 0.76
C LYS A 25 11.15 -6.30 0.14
N THR A 26 10.10 -7.10 0.30
CA THR A 26 9.96 -8.42 -0.33
C THR A 26 8.86 -8.46 -1.39
N PHE A 27 8.10 -7.36 -1.56
CA PHE A 27 6.95 -7.30 -2.45
C PHE A 27 7.34 -6.98 -3.89
N SER A 28 7.20 -7.96 -4.80
CA SER A 28 7.69 -7.84 -6.19
C SER A 28 7.20 -6.61 -6.98
N PRO A 29 5.94 -6.13 -6.85
CA PRO A 29 5.51 -4.89 -7.50
C PRO A 29 6.19 -3.61 -6.99
N TYR A 30 6.60 -3.57 -5.72
CA TYR A 30 7.36 -2.44 -5.15
C TYR A 30 8.87 -2.61 -5.36
N LEU A 31 9.35 -3.84 -5.29
CA LEU A 31 10.54 -4.22 -6.04
C LEU A 31 10.23 -4.05 -7.55
N ASN A 32 11.01 -4.35 -8.58
CA ASN A 32 10.61 -4.16 -10.01
C ASN A 32 10.11 -2.78 -10.54
N ALA A 33 9.39 -1.93 -9.79
CA ALA A 33 8.94 -0.61 -10.17
C ALA A 33 10.15 0.29 -10.44
N GLU A 34 10.19 0.84 -11.64
CA GLU A 34 11.19 1.83 -12.06
C GLU A 34 10.97 3.17 -11.36
N ARG A 35 9.71 3.51 -11.07
CA ARG A 35 9.31 4.80 -10.48
C ARG A 35 8.29 4.55 -9.39
N VAL A 36 8.47 5.25 -8.27
CA VAL A 36 7.56 5.22 -7.14
C VAL A 36 7.06 6.64 -6.89
N SER A 37 5.74 6.80 -6.91
CA SER A 37 5.08 8.00 -6.36
C SER A 37 4.56 7.66 -4.97
N ILE A 38 4.78 8.54 -4.01
CA ILE A 38 4.37 8.34 -2.61
C ILE A 38 3.98 9.66 -1.96
N PHE A 39 2.96 9.62 -1.11
CA PHE A 39 2.54 10.78 -0.33
C PHE A 39 3.50 11.05 0.84
N LEU A 40 3.65 12.32 1.21
CA LEU A 40 4.29 12.70 2.47
C LEU A 40 3.28 12.50 3.58
N SER A 41 3.63 11.66 4.55
CA SER A 41 2.72 11.27 5.63
C SER A 41 2.32 12.47 6.50
N MET A 42 1.05 12.55 6.85
CA MET A 42 0.51 13.47 7.85
C MET A 42 0.99 13.09 9.27
N PRO A 43 0.94 14.03 10.24
CA PRO A 43 1.46 13.80 11.59
C PRO A 43 0.76 12.67 12.37
N SER A 44 -0.49 12.34 12.04
CA SER A 44 -1.28 11.31 12.70
C SER A 44 -2.26 10.64 11.74
N GLY A 45 -2.66 9.40 12.06
CA GLY A 45 -3.66 8.65 11.29
C GLY A 45 -3.19 8.11 9.95
N GLU A 46 -1.90 8.24 9.62
CA GLU A 46 -1.28 7.75 8.39
C GLU A 46 -0.05 6.91 8.68
N VAL A 47 0.27 6.00 7.75
CA VAL A 47 1.53 5.25 7.74
C VAL A 47 2.67 6.23 7.45
N GLN A 48 3.75 6.16 8.23
CA GLN A 48 4.94 6.97 8.02
C GLN A 48 5.69 6.53 6.76
N THR A 49 5.90 7.45 5.82
CA THR A 49 6.44 7.12 4.48
C THR A 49 7.92 7.44 4.29
N ASP A 50 8.59 8.03 5.30
CA ASP A 50 9.98 8.46 5.19
C ASP A 50 10.95 7.34 4.82
N ALA A 51 10.86 6.19 5.51
CA ALA A 51 11.72 5.04 5.24
C ALA A 51 11.56 4.53 3.79
N ILE A 52 10.33 4.50 3.29
CA ILE A 52 10.01 4.09 1.91
C ILE A 52 10.64 5.08 0.92
N ARG A 53 10.45 6.38 1.15
CA ARG A 53 11.01 7.45 0.32
C ARG A 53 12.53 7.38 0.26
N TYR A 54 13.20 7.21 1.40
CA TYR A 54 14.66 7.09 1.44
C TYR A 54 15.13 5.81 0.75
N TRP A 55 14.48 4.67 0.99
CA TRP A 55 14.83 3.40 0.35
C TRP A 55 14.66 3.44 -1.17
N ALA A 56 13.56 3.99 -1.66
CA ALA A 56 13.30 4.12 -3.09
C ALA A 56 14.42 4.93 -3.77
N LYS A 57 14.92 6.00 -3.14
CA LYS A 57 16.05 6.77 -3.67
C LYS A 57 17.33 5.95 -3.81
N THR A 58 17.63 5.07 -2.85
CA THR A 58 18.86 4.28 -2.84
C THR A 58 18.77 3.01 -3.69
N ALA A 59 17.58 2.43 -3.85
CA ALA A 59 17.35 1.17 -4.56
C ALA A 59 17.18 1.30 -6.09
N LEU A 60 17.34 2.52 -6.65
CA LEU A 60 17.02 2.89 -8.04
C LEU A 60 17.98 2.37 -9.12
N LEU A 61 18.79 1.33 -8.86
CA LEU A 61 19.48 0.58 -9.91
C LEU A 61 18.59 -0.58 -10.35
N ARG A 62 17.63 -0.34 -11.25
CA ARG A 62 16.62 -1.35 -11.63
C ARG A 62 16.49 -1.49 -13.15
N SER A 63 16.42 -2.72 -13.62
CA SER A 63 16.29 -3.09 -15.03
C SER A 63 14.94 -2.66 -15.59
N GLY A 64 14.97 -1.77 -16.58
CA GLY A 64 13.80 -1.16 -17.21
C GLY A 64 13.03 -2.11 -18.12
N GLN A 65 11.93 -2.66 -17.60
CA GLN A 65 10.82 -3.13 -18.43
C GLN A 65 9.58 -2.27 -18.08
N PRO A 66 8.89 -1.71 -19.09
CA PRO A 66 7.70 -0.90 -18.85
C PRO A 66 6.58 -1.78 -18.31
N HIS A 67 6.25 -1.60 -17.03
CA HIS A 67 5.10 -2.22 -16.39
C HIS A 67 3.95 -1.22 -16.28
N ALA A 68 2.71 -1.70 -16.33
CA ALA A 68 1.54 -0.89 -16.03
C ALA A 68 1.67 -0.28 -14.62
N VAL A 69 1.23 0.97 -14.47
CA VAL A 69 1.27 1.65 -13.17
C VAL A 69 0.32 0.94 -12.20
N GLN A 70 0.88 0.41 -11.12
CA GLN A 70 0.11 -0.21 -10.05
C GLN A 70 -0.09 0.79 -8.91
N LEU A 71 -1.30 0.78 -8.37
CA LEU A 71 -1.77 1.67 -7.30
C LEU A 71 -2.10 0.84 -6.06
N TYR A 72 -1.29 1.00 -5.03
CA TYR A 72 -1.45 0.33 -3.73
C TYR A 72 -1.71 1.36 -2.63
N GLY A 73 -2.60 1.03 -1.70
CA GLY A 73 -2.80 1.82 -0.48
C GLY A 73 -1.94 1.28 0.66
N LEU A 74 -1.45 2.18 1.50
CA LEU A 74 -0.81 1.86 2.77
C LEU A 74 -1.77 2.25 3.88
N ALA A 75 -2.06 1.34 4.81
CA ALA A 75 -3.07 1.58 5.84
C ALA A 75 -2.63 1.00 7.19
N LEU A 76 -2.99 1.69 8.26
CA LEU A 76 -2.97 1.13 9.61
C LEU A 76 -4.01 0.00 9.68
N SER A 77 -3.77 -1.02 10.51
CA SER A 77 -4.66 -2.18 10.63
C SER A 77 -6.08 -1.78 11.04
N GLU A 78 -6.22 -0.74 11.87
CA GLU A 78 -7.50 -0.21 12.33
C GLU A 78 -8.34 0.46 11.23
N GLN A 79 -7.72 0.81 10.09
CA GLN A 79 -8.37 1.43 8.93
C GLN A 79 -9.01 0.39 8.01
N PHE A 80 -8.66 -0.89 8.14
CA PHE A 80 -9.27 -1.95 7.35
C PHE A 80 -10.69 -2.25 7.86
N VAL A 81 -11.67 -2.22 6.96
CA VAL A 81 -13.06 -2.56 7.26
C VAL A 81 -13.34 -3.94 6.68
N SER A 82 -13.38 -4.96 7.55
CA SER A 82 -13.74 -6.31 7.11
C SER A 82 -15.18 -6.33 6.59
N PRO A 83 -15.45 -6.93 5.41
CA PRO A 83 -16.79 -7.09 4.88
C PRO A 83 -17.73 -7.81 5.85
N GLU A 84 -17.19 -8.73 6.66
CA GLU A 84 -17.95 -9.55 7.60
C GLU A 84 -18.43 -8.76 8.83
N SER A 85 -17.72 -7.70 9.21
CA SER A 85 -17.92 -7.00 10.48
C SER A 85 -18.37 -5.55 10.33
N GLY A 86 -18.12 -4.93 9.18
CA GLY A 86 -18.27 -3.48 8.99
C GLY A 86 -19.25 -3.04 7.90
N GLY A 87 -19.85 -3.99 7.17
CA GLY A 87 -20.65 -3.68 5.98
C GLY A 87 -19.80 -3.16 4.81
N PRO A 88 -20.37 -3.07 3.59
CA PRO A 88 -19.65 -2.58 2.43
C PRO A 88 -19.28 -1.10 2.58
N VAL A 89 -18.05 -0.74 2.20
CA VAL A 89 -17.63 0.67 2.11
C VAL A 89 -18.47 1.34 1.03
N PRO A 90 -19.19 2.44 1.33
CA PRO A 90 -19.96 3.17 0.31
C PRO A 90 -19.02 3.69 -0.77
N VAL A 91 -19.30 3.34 -2.03
CA VAL A 91 -18.55 3.80 -3.20
C VAL A 91 -19.42 4.65 -4.10
N GLY A 92 -18.87 5.75 -4.60
CA GLY A 92 -19.47 6.65 -5.58
C GLY A 92 -18.94 6.43 -6.99
N GLN A 93 -19.56 7.10 -7.98
CA GLN A 93 -19.21 6.99 -9.40
C GLN A 93 -17.77 7.43 -9.75
N TYR A 94 -17.12 8.22 -8.89
CA TYR A 94 -15.76 8.73 -9.09
C TYR A 94 -14.70 7.91 -8.34
N ASP A 95 -15.11 6.97 -7.48
CA ASP A 95 -14.18 6.15 -6.72
C ASP A 95 -13.49 5.16 -7.65
N LYS A 96 -12.20 4.93 -7.39
CA LYS A 96 -11.37 4.01 -8.16
C LYS A 96 -10.79 2.96 -7.24
N ASN A 97 -10.83 1.71 -7.69
CA ASN A 97 -10.27 0.60 -6.95
C ASN A 97 -8.74 0.69 -6.92
N LEU A 98 -8.17 0.29 -5.79
CA LEU A 98 -6.75 0.02 -5.67
C LEU A 98 -6.46 -1.39 -6.19
N HIS A 99 -5.24 -1.62 -6.69
CA HIS A 99 -4.76 -2.96 -7.03
C HIS A 99 -4.48 -3.79 -5.78
N GLY A 100 -4.26 -3.13 -4.64
CA GLY A 100 -4.16 -3.77 -3.35
C GLY A 100 -3.89 -2.81 -2.20
N LEU A 101 -3.74 -3.40 -1.01
CA LEU A 101 -3.49 -2.75 0.25
C LEU A 101 -2.34 -3.45 0.97
N VAL A 102 -1.45 -2.68 1.59
CA VAL A 102 -0.46 -3.17 2.56
C VAL A 102 -0.87 -2.64 3.93
N LEU A 103 -1.17 -3.54 4.86
CA LEU A 103 -1.69 -3.23 6.18
C LEU A 103 -0.59 -3.11 7.23
N GLY A 104 -0.91 -2.48 8.36
CA GLY A 104 -0.02 -2.22 9.49
C GLY A 104 0.56 -3.46 10.18
N ASP A 105 -0.05 -4.61 9.97
CA ASP A 105 0.47 -5.92 10.41
C ASP A 105 1.40 -6.58 9.37
N GLY A 106 1.59 -5.93 8.22
CA GLY A 106 2.39 -6.42 7.11
C GLY A 106 1.61 -7.27 6.10
N GLU A 107 0.32 -7.54 6.32
CA GLU A 107 -0.51 -8.29 5.38
C GLU A 107 -0.69 -7.50 4.07
N ILE A 108 -0.56 -8.20 2.93
CA ILE A 108 -0.81 -7.64 1.61
C ILE A 108 -2.09 -8.24 1.04
N LYS A 109 -3.13 -7.42 0.89
CA LYS A 109 -4.40 -7.80 0.27
C LYS A 109 -4.43 -7.30 -1.17
N THR A 110 -4.50 -8.20 -2.14
CA THR A 110 -4.62 -7.86 -3.56
C THR A 110 -6.05 -7.98 -4.03
N SER A 111 -6.47 -7.09 -4.94
CA SER A 111 -7.76 -7.25 -5.62
C SER A 111 -7.67 -8.40 -6.62
N SER A 112 -8.70 -9.23 -6.69
CA SER A 112 -8.85 -10.30 -7.70
C SER A 112 -8.85 -9.81 -9.15
N ASP A 113 -8.95 -8.49 -9.37
CA ASP A 113 -8.94 -7.84 -10.68
C ASP A 113 -7.52 -7.45 -11.18
N SER A 114 -6.46 -7.91 -10.51
CA SER A 114 -5.10 -7.71 -11.02
C SER A 114 -4.96 -8.45 -12.36
N PRO A 115 -4.68 -7.75 -13.48
CA PRO A 115 -4.47 -8.41 -14.75
C PRO A 115 -3.27 -9.33 -14.61
N ASP A 116 -3.48 -10.63 -14.78
CA ASP A 116 -2.41 -11.57 -15.02
C ASP A 116 -1.76 -11.21 -16.37
N THR A 117 -0.80 -10.30 -16.36
CA THR A 117 -0.10 -9.84 -17.56
C THR A 117 0.79 -10.93 -18.17
N SER A 118 0.84 -12.14 -17.58
CA SER A 118 1.52 -13.29 -18.19
C SER A 118 0.84 -13.74 -19.50
N ALA A 119 -0.42 -13.37 -19.73
CA ALA A 119 -1.17 -13.76 -20.94
C ALA A 119 -0.91 -12.89 -22.18
N LEU A 120 -0.31 -11.69 -22.05
CA LEU A 120 -0.13 -10.75 -23.16
C LEU A 120 1.18 -10.91 -23.94
N HIS A 121 2.08 -11.82 -23.54
CA HIS A 121 3.35 -12.10 -24.24
C HIS A 121 3.34 -13.35 -25.14
N ARG A 122 2.16 -13.93 -25.42
CA ARG A 122 2.01 -15.01 -26.42
C ARG A 122 1.28 -14.51 -27.66
N ARG A 123 1.90 -13.65 -28.46
CA ARG A 123 1.60 -13.48 -29.89
C ARG A 123 2.85 -13.11 -30.66
#